data_AF-A0A804MSQ5-F1
#
_entry.id   AF-A0A804MSQ5-F1
#
_cell.length_a   1.000
_cell.length_b   1.000
_cell.length_c   1.000
_cell.angle_alpha   90.00
_cell.angle_beta   90.00
_cell.angle_gamma   90.00
#
_symmetry.space_group_name_H-M   'P 1'
#
loop_
_entity.id
_entity.type
_entity.pdbx_description
1 polymer ?
#
loop_
_entity_poly.entity_id
_entity_poly.type
_entity_poly.pdbx_seq_one_letter_code
_entity_poly.pdbx_strand_id
1 'polypeptide(L)'
;MVLCNEALYDICFRTLKLTTPSFGDLNHLISATMSGVTCCLCFLGQLNYDMHKLAVNLISFPRLYFFMIGFAPLTSRGSQQYRALTVSELTQQMWDAKNMMCVANPR
;
A
#
# COMPACT_ATOMS: atom_id res chain seq x y z
N MET A 1 -9.54 1.31 7.29
CA MET A 1 -8.21 0.93 6.78
C MET A 1 -7.57 0.01 7.80
N VAL A 2 -7.22 -1.22 7.42
CA VAL A 2 -6.61 -2.19 8.35
C VAL A 2 -5.13 -2.34 7.99
N LEU A 3 -4.26 -2.10 8.96
CA LEU A 3 -2.81 -2.31 8.85
C LEU A 3 -2.40 -3.37 9.86
N CYS A 4 -1.82 -4.47 9.39
CA CYS A 4 -1.32 -5.55 10.22
C CYS A 4 0.19 -5.44 10.35
N ASN A 5 0.68 -5.28 11.58
CA ASN A 5 2.11 -5.25 11.85
C ASN A 5 2.83 -6.52 11.39
N GLU A 6 2.17 -7.67 11.44
CA GLU A 6 2.69 -8.94 10.93
C GLU A 6 2.95 -8.89 9.41
N ALA A 7 1.97 -8.41 8.62
CA ALA A 7 2.13 -8.25 7.18
C ALA A 7 3.22 -7.22 6.84
N LEU A 8 3.28 -6.11 7.58
CA LEU A 8 4.34 -5.10 7.42
C LEU A 8 5.72 -5.68 7.72
N TYR A 9 5.84 -6.48 8.78
CA TYR A 9 7.07 -7.15 9.15
C TYR A 9 7.51 -8.13 8.06
N ASP A 10 6.57 -8.94 7.55
CA ASP A 10 6.82 -9.86 6.43
C ASP A 10 7.27 -9.12 5.16
N ILE A 11 6.69 -7.97 4.83
CA ILE A 11 7.12 -7.13 3.70
C ILE A 11 8.55 -6.64 3.91
N CYS A 12 8.86 -6.09 5.09
CA CYS A 12 10.19 -5.59 5.39
C CYS A 12 11.25 -6.71 5.35
N PHE A 13 10.91 -7.88 5.89
CA PHE A 13 11.82 -9.02 5.95
C PHE A 13 11.99 -9.71 4.59
N ARG A 14 10.90 -10.08 3.91
CA ARG A 14 10.91 -10.88 2.67
C ARG A 14 11.17 -10.03 1.43
N THR A 15 10.51 -8.88 1.32
CA THR A 15 10.54 -8.04 0.11
C THR A 15 11.66 -7.01 0.17
N LEU A 16 11.80 -6.28 1.29
CA LEU A 16 12.86 -5.27 1.45
C LEU A 16 14.20 -5.88 1.88
N LYS A 17 14.23 -7.17 2.25
CA LYS A 17 15.42 -7.93 2.69
C LYS A 17 16.11 -7.31 3.93
N LEU A 18 15.32 -6.76 4.85
CA LEU A 18 15.82 -6.26 6.13
C LEU A 18 15.88 -7.42 7.13
N THR A 19 17.05 -7.74 7.66
CA THR A 19 17.24 -8.87 8.59
C THR A 19 16.61 -8.61 9.97
N THR A 20 16.59 -7.36 10.41
CA THR A 20 16.01 -6.92 11.68
C THR A 20 15.16 -5.67 11.47
N PRO A 21 13.94 -5.79 10.93
CA PRO A 21 13.10 -4.63 10.67
C PRO A 21 12.69 -3.96 11.97
N SER A 22 12.96 -2.66 12.07
CA SER A 22 12.62 -1.84 13.23
C SER A 22 11.25 -1.19 13.06
N PHE A 23 10.65 -0.68 14.13
CA PHE A 23 9.43 0.14 14.01
C PHE A 23 9.61 1.37 13.10
N GLY A 24 10.83 1.89 12.96
CA GLY A 24 11.13 2.96 12.01
C GLY A 24 10.92 2.54 10.55
N ASP A 25 11.29 1.30 10.21
CA ASP A 25 11.11 0.75 8.86
C ASP A 25 9.64 0.48 8.56
N LEU A 26 8.91 -0.08 9.53
CA LEU A 26 7.47 -0.28 9.43
C LEU A 26 6.73 1.07 9.27
N ASN A 27 7.08 2.06 10.09
CA ASN A 27 6.47 3.39 10.03
C ASN A 27 6.78 4.11 8.72
N HIS A 28 7.97 3.92 8.14
CA HIS A 28 8.29 4.44 6.82
C HIS A 28 7.39 3.83 5.73
N LEU A 29 7.11 2.52 5.83
CA LEU A 29 6.21 1.85 4.90
C LEU A 29 4.76 2.35 5.05
N ILE A 30 4.31 2.49 6.30
CA ILE A 30 2.99 3.04 6.61
C ILE A 30 2.87 4.48 6.10
N SER A 31 3.87 5.33 6.32
CA SER A 31 3.82 6.74 5.91
C SER A 31 3.77 6.88 4.38
N ALA A 32 4.55 6.09 3.64
CA ALA A 32 4.50 6.04 2.18
C ALA A 32 3.15 5.54 1.65
N THR A 33 2.54 4.58 2.34
CA THR A 33 1.21 4.07 1.98
C THR A 33 0.12 5.11 2.26
N MET A 34 0.18 5.76 3.43
CA MET A 34 -0.78 6.78 3.83
C MET A 34 -0.71 8.00 2.93
N SER A 35 0.49 8.46 2.56
CA SER A 35 0.65 9.57 1.61
C SER A 35 0.10 9.24 0.23
N GLY A 36 0.22 7.98 -0.22
CA GLY A 36 -0.39 7.51 -1.46
C GLY A 36 -1.92 7.55 -1.41
N VAL A 37 -2.53 7.11 -0.32
CA VAL A 37 -3.99 7.12 -0.14
C VAL A 37 -4.55 8.53 -0.01
N THR A 38 -3.86 9.43 0.69
CA THR A 38 -4.30 10.83 0.86
C THR A 38 -3.91 11.75 -0.29
N CYS A 39 -3.10 11.26 -1.25
CA CYS A 39 -2.65 12.05 -2.41
C CYS A 39 -3.81 12.71 -3.17
N CYS A 40 -4.92 11.98 -3.37
CA CYS A 40 -6.12 12.50 -4.04
C CYS A 40 -6.78 13.68 -3.30
N LEU A 41 -6.58 13.80 -1.98
CA LEU A 41 -7.11 14.88 -1.15
C LEU A 41 -6.16 16.08 -1.09
N CYS A 42 -4.84 15.84 -1.17
CA CYS A 42 -3.81 16.87 -1.08
C CYS A 42 -3.53 17.57 -2.41
N PHE A 43 -3.74 16.89 -3.54
CA PHE A 43 -3.46 17.41 -4.87
C PHE A 43 -4.73 17.48 -5.72
N LEU A 44 -4.81 18.48 -6.59
CA LEU A 44 -5.94 18.68 -7.49
C LEU A 44 -6.05 17.48 -8.46
N GLY A 45 -7.12 16.71 -8.32
CA GLY A 45 -7.46 15.59 -9.18
C GLY A 45 -8.96 15.53 -9.45
N GLN A 46 -9.36 14.81 -10.50
CA GLN A 46 -10.79 14.66 -10.85
C GLN A 46 -11.48 13.51 -10.10
N LEU A 47 -10.71 12.49 -9.68
CA LEU A 47 -11.20 11.27 -9.03
C LEU A 47 -10.87 11.30 -7.53
N ASN A 48 -11.84 10.97 -6.66
CA ASN A 48 -11.69 10.88 -5.19
C ASN A 48 -11.15 12.14 -4.49
N TYR A 49 -11.39 13.34 -5.06
CA TYR A 49 -10.88 14.61 -4.51
C TYR A 49 -11.49 15.01 -3.16
N ASP A 50 -12.59 14.39 -2.78
CA ASP A 50 -13.29 14.63 -1.53
C ASP A 50 -13.50 13.29 -0.82
N MET A 51 -13.40 13.30 0.50
CA MET A 51 -13.66 12.15 1.36
C MET A 51 -15.06 11.57 1.10
N HIS A 52 -16.05 12.42 0.79
CA HIS A 52 -17.39 11.95 0.43
C HIS A 52 -17.38 11.13 -0.87
N LYS A 53 -16.67 11.59 -1.91
CA LYS A 53 -16.55 10.84 -3.18
C LYS A 53 -15.78 9.53 -3.00
N LEU A 54 -14.71 9.56 -2.20
CA LEU A 54 -13.96 8.35 -1.85
C LEU A 54 -14.86 7.33 -1.15
N ALA A 55 -15.67 7.77 -0.18
CA ALA A 55 -16.61 6.90 0.53
C ALA A 55 -17.68 6.33 -0.42
N VAL A 56 -18.29 7.16 -1.28
CA VAL A 56 -19.30 6.72 -2.26
C VAL A 56 -18.73 5.70 -3.26
N ASN A 57 -17.50 5.90 -3.71
CA ASN A 57 -16.87 5.01 -4.69
C ASN A 57 -16.41 3.68 -4.10
N LEU A 58 -16.00 3.64 -2.83
CA LEU A 58 -15.41 2.44 -2.22
C LEU A 58 -16.34 1.69 -1.26
N ILE A 59 -17.38 2.33 -0.72
CA ILE A 59 -18.27 1.73 0.30
C ILE A 59 -19.66 1.51 -0.32
N SER A 60 -19.94 0.30 -0.79
CA SER A 60 -21.27 -0.06 -1.29
C SER A 60 -22.29 -0.28 -0.17
N PHE A 61 -21.86 -0.70 1.02
CA PHE A 61 -22.71 -0.93 2.19
C PHE A 61 -22.11 -0.31 3.46
N PRO A 62 -22.89 0.37 4.33
CA PRO A 62 -22.37 1.05 5.51
C PRO A 62 -21.59 0.15 6.49
N ARG A 63 -21.85 -1.17 6.49
CA ARG A 63 -21.16 -2.13 7.35
C ARG A 63 -19.80 -2.59 6.80
N LEU A 64 -19.51 -2.33 5.52
CA LEU A 64 -18.30 -2.76 4.81
C LEU A 64 -17.37 -1.57 4.55
N TYR A 65 -16.88 -0.96 5.63
CA TYR A 65 -16.00 0.21 5.57
C TYR A 65 -14.50 -0.13 5.81
N PHE A 66 -14.17 -1.43 5.85
CA PHE A 66 -12.80 -1.90 6.05
C PHE A 66 -12.08 -2.07 4.71
N PHE A 67 -11.13 -1.19 4.44
CA PHE A 67 -10.26 -1.28 3.27
C PHE A 67 -9.00 -2.09 3.56
N MET A 68 -8.71 -3.00 2.64
CA MET A 68 -7.41 -3.65 2.49
C MET A 68 -6.53 -2.78 1.61
N ILE A 69 -5.29 -2.54 2.04
CA ILE A 69 -4.40 -1.60 1.36
C ILE A 69 -3.19 -2.38 0.86
N GLY A 70 -2.78 -2.08 -0.36
CA GLY A 70 -1.52 -2.51 -0.94
C GLY A 70 -0.70 -1.31 -1.38
N PHE A 71 0.61 -1.49 -1.48
CA PHE A 71 1.50 -0.48 -2.03
C PHE A 71 2.40 -1.12 -3.09
N ALA A 72 2.59 -0.44 -4.20
CA ALA A 72 3.56 -0.80 -5.23
C ALA A 72 4.23 0.49 -5.74
N PRO A 73 5.56 0.48 -5.96
CA PRO A 73 6.45 -0.67 -5.86
C PRO A 73 7.05 -0.89 -4.47
N LEU A 74 7.15 -2.15 -4.07
CA LEU A 74 7.92 -2.56 -2.90
C LEU A 74 9.26 -3.12 -3.37
N THR A 75 10.27 -2.26 -3.40
CA THR A 75 11.62 -2.60 -3.82
C THR A 75 12.61 -2.14 -2.76
N SER A 76 13.64 -2.95 -2.49
CA SER A 76 14.64 -2.63 -1.47
C SER A 76 15.35 -1.33 -1.83
N ARG A 77 15.71 -0.51 -0.82
CA ARG A 77 16.29 0.83 -1.02
C ARG A 77 17.50 0.84 -1.97
N GLY A 78 18.33 -0.20 -1.92
CA GLY A 78 19.51 -0.33 -2.79
C GLY A 78 19.22 -0.82 -4.21
N SER A 79 18.07 -1.44 -4.47
CA SER A 79 17.70 -1.95 -5.79
C SER A 79 16.77 -1.01 -6.57
N GLN A 80 16.18 0.00 -5.92
CA GLN A 80 15.20 0.89 -6.57
C GLN A 80 15.76 1.58 -7.81
N GLN A 81 17.03 2.00 -7.77
CA GLN A 81 17.67 2.70 -8.89
C GLN A 81 17.93 1.81 -10.12
N TYR A 82 18.01 0.49 -9.93
CA TYR A 82 18.33 -0.45 -11.00
C TYR A 82 17.09 -1.06 -11.66
N ARG A 83 15.89 -0.75 -11.17
CA ARG A 83 14.65 -1.38 -11.62
C ARG A 83 13.79 -0.39 -12.39
N ALA A 84 13.82 -0.49 -13.72
CA ALA A 84 12.85 0.18 -14.58
C ALA A 84 11.52 -0.57 -14.50
N LEU A 85 10.56 -0.04 -13.73
CA LEU A 85 9.24 -0.64 -13.56
C LEU A 85 8.29 -0.13 -14.64
N THR A 86 7.64 -1.05 -15.33
CA THR A 86 6.58 -0.75 -16.28
C THR A 86 5.24 -0.61 -15.57
N VAL A 87 4.29 0.12 -16.19
CA VAL A 87 2.92 0.26 -15.65
C VAL A 87 2.26 -1.12 -15.45
N SER A 88 2.46 -2.04 -16.39
CA SER A 88 1.93 -3.40 -16.31
C SER A 88 2.46 -4.15 -15.09
N GLU A 89 3.74 -4.02 -14.75
CA GLU A 89 4.33 -4.66 -13.57
C GLU A 89 3.79 -4.07 -12.27
N LEU A 90 3.60 -2.75 -12.19
CA LEU A 90 2.98 -2.10 -11.03
C LEU A 90 1.55 -2.60 -10.82
N THR A 91 0.76 -2.69 -11.89
CA THR A 91 -0.62 -3.20 -11.83
C THR A 91 -0.65 -4.67 -11.40
N GLN A 92 0.28 -5.50 -11.87
CA GLN A 92 0.38 -6.90 -11.43
C GLN A 92 0.75 -7.01 -9.95
N GLN A 93 1.65 -6.15 -9.45
CA GLN A 93 2.05 -6.11 -8.05
C GLN A 93 0.89 -5.76 -7.11
N MET A 94 -0.10 -4.98 -7.56
CA MET A 94 -1.28 -4.66 -6.75
C MET A 94 -2.08 -5.91 -6.33
N TRP A 95 -2.03 -6.98 -7.12
CA TRP A 95 -2.76 -8.24 -6.84
C TRP A 95 -1.89 -9.30 -6.17
N ASP A 96 -0.63 -9.01 -5.87
CA ASP A 96 0.23 -9.92 -5.12
C ASP A 96 -0.06 -9.77 -3.62
N ALA A 97 -0.44 -10.87 -2.96
CA ALA A 97 -0.70 -10.89 -1.52
C ALA A 97 0.50 -10.39 -0.70
N LYS A 98 1.72 -10.54 -1.24
CA LYS A 98 2.96 -10.07 -0.60
C LYS A 98 3.05 -8.55 -0.48
N ASN A 99 2.28 -7.80 -1.27
CA ASN A 99 2.32 -6.35 -1.27
C ASN A 99 1.17 -5.73 -0.44
N MET A 100 0.38 -6.58 0.20
CA MET A 100 -0.75 -6.17 0.99
C MET A 100 -0.34 -5.93 2.44
N MET A 101 -0.79 -4.83 3.01
CA MET A 101 -0.49 -4.40 4.37
C MET A 101 -1.34 -5.10 5.43
N CYS A 102 -2.09 -6.13 5.03
CA CYS A 102 -2.97 -6.94 5.85
C CYS A 102 -2.78 -8.41 5.46
N VAL A 103 -2.87 -9.32 6.43
CA VAL A 103 -2.77 -10.76 6.20
C VAL A 103 -4.07 -11.27 5.59
N ALA A 104 -4.26 -10.97 4.31
CA ALA A 104 -5.36 -11.46 3.50
C ALA A 104 -4.86 -11.64 2.06
N ASN A 105 -5.47 -12.58 1.33
CA ASN A 105 -5.16 -12.81 -0.08
C ASN A 105 -6.22 -12.07 -0.94
N PRO A 106 -5.84 -11.17 -1.85
CA PRO A 106 -6.78 -10.48 -2.72
C PRO A 106 -7.27 -11.34 -3.90
N ARG A 107 -6.76 -12.56 -4.08
CA ARG A 107 -7.26 -13.57 -5.04
C ARG A 107 -8.21 -14.54 -4.35
#